data_AF-A0A1J5I815-F1
#
_entry.id   AF-A0A1J5I815-F1
#
_cell.length_a   1.000
_cell.length_b   1.000
_cell.length_c   1.000
_cell.angle_alpha   90.00
_cell.angle_beta   90.00
_cell.angle_gamma   90.00
#
_symmetry.space_group_name_H-M   'P 1'
#
loop_
_entity.id
_entity.type
_entity.pdbx_description
1 polymer ?
#
loop_
_entity_poly.entity_id
_entity_poly.type
_entity_poly.pdbx_seq_one_letter_code
_entity_poly.pdbx_strand_id
1 'polypeptide(L)' 'MPIYEFECRKCSHVFERFMKIGEGYEELACPACGVKDPKKLVTAFRTNSWSTFLDGMERKVNPYKFK' A
#
# COMPACT_ATOMS: atom_id res chain seq x y z
N MET A 1 8.01 -6.96 -15.37
CA MET A 1 8.39 -5.69 -14.73
C MET A 1 7.39 -5.42 -13.62
N PRO A 2 7.82 -5.04 -12.40
CA PRO A 2 6.87 -4.71 -11.34
C PRO A 2 6.02 -3.50 -11.71
N ILE A 3 4.73 -3.60 -11.43
CA ILE A 3 3.76 -2.52 -11.55
C ILE A 3 3.75 -1.79 -10.22
N TYR A 4 3.94 -0.48 -10.25
CA TYR A 4 3.81 0.38 -9.09
C TYR A 4 2.62 1.31 -9.27
N GLU A 5 1.91 1.53 -8.18
CA GLU A 5 0.81 2.47 -8.12
C GLU A 5 1.29 3.78 -7.51
N PHE A 6 0.80 4.89 -8.03
CA PHE A 6 1.17 6.23 -7.63
C PHE A 6 -0.06 7.11 -7.45
N GLU A 7 0.01 8.01 -6.49
CA GLU A 7 -1.01 9.02 -6.22
C GLU A 7 -0.39 10.41 -6.40
N CYS A 8 -0.99 11.24 -7.25
CA CYS A 8 -0.57 12.63 -7.35
C CYS A 8 -1.00 13.44 -6.12
N ARG A 9 -0.07 14.14 -5.46
CA ARG A 9 -0.39 14.99 -4.30
C ARG A 9 -1.26 16.20 -4.59
N LYS A 10 -1.33 16.66 -5.85
CA LYS A 10 -2.08 17.87 -6.23
C LYS A 10 -3.52 17.57 -6.63
N CYS A 11 -3.73 16.57 -7.48
CA CYS A 11 -5.06 16.23 -8.00
C CYS A 11 -5.61 14.91 -7.44
N SER A 12 -4.88 14.23 -6.55
CA SER A 12 -5.24 12.92 -5.98
C SER A 12 -5.54 11.85 -7.05
N HIS A 13 -5.02 12.02 -8.26
CA HIS A 13 -5.20 11.06 -9.33
C HIS A 13 -4.29 9.86 -9.08
N VAL A 14 -4.89 8.67 -9.01
CA VAL A 14 -4.19 7.40 -8.89
C VAL A 14 -3.88 6.86 -10.27
N PHE A 15 -2.64 6.43 -10.49
CA PHE A 15 -2.22 5.86 -11.77
C PHE A 15 -1.16 4.78 -11.57
N GLU A 16 -1.13 3.83 -12.50
CA GLU A 16 -0.18 2.73 -12.52
C GLU A 16 0.96 2.98 -13.51
N ARG A 17 2.18 2.59 -13.12
CA ARG A 17 3.37 2.66 -13.97
C ARG A 17 4.22 1.42 -13.83
N PHE A 18 4.66 0.90 -14.98
CA PHE A 18 5.73 -0.07 -15.05
C PHE A 18 7.05 0.64 -14.79
N MET A 19 7.79 0.22 -13.76
CA MET A 19 9.16 0.69 -13.54
C MET A 19 10.12 -0.47 -13.39
N LYS A 20 11.38 -0.20 -13.69
CA LYS A 20 12.47 -1.10 -13.35
C LYS A 20 12.77 -1.03 -11.85
N ILE A 21 13.24 -2.14 -11.31
CA ILE A 21 13.73 -2.19 -9.92
C ILE A 21 14.96 -1.30 -9.82
N GLY A 22 14.91 -0.29 -8.93
CA GLY A 22 16.00 0.66 -8.72
C GLY A 22 15.89 1.98 -9.50
N GLU A 23 14.85 2.17 -10.31
CA GLU A 23 14.59 3.45 -10.99
C GLU A 23 13.93 4.45 -10.04
N GLY A 24 14.43 5.68 -10.00
CA GLY A 24 13.86 6.78 -9.20
C GLY A 24 12.54 7.26 -9.79
N TYR A 25 11.54 7.49 -8.94
CA TYR A 25 10.19 7.92 -9.34
C TYR A 25 9.95 9.43 -9.19
N GLU A 26 11.00 10.19 -8.84
CA GLU A 26 10.95 11.63 -8.54
C GLU A 26 10.63 12.47 -9.79
N GLU A 27 10.99 11.99 -10.98
CA GLU A 27 10.75 12.69 -12.25
C GLU A 27 9.41 12.33 -12.92
N LEU A 28 8.63 11.42 -12.32
CA LEU A 28 7.34 11.01 -12.89
C LEU A 28 6.34 12.16 -12.83
N ALA A 29 5.90 12.62 -14.00
CA ALA A 29 4.83 13.59 -14.12
C ALA A 29 3.47 12.90 -14.02
N CYS A 30 2.54 13.49 -13.25
CA CYS A 30 1.16 13.05 -13.22
C CYS A 30 0.49 13.25 -14.60
N PRO A 31 -0.18 12.23 -15.17
CA PRO A 31 -0.82 12.35 -16.48
C PRO A 31 -2.01 13.33 -16.52
N ALA A 32 -2.61 13.64 -15.37
CA ALA A 32 -3.78 14.53 -15.29
C ALA A 32 -3.39 16.02 -15.11
N CYS A 33 -2.33 16.32 -14.36
CA CYS A 33 -1.97 17.70 -14.00
C CYS A 33 -0.53 18.11 -14.35
N GLY A 34 0.32 17.19 -14.79
CA GLY A 34 1.70 17.46 -15.19
C GLY A 34 2.68 17.74 -14.04
N VAL A 35 2.23 17.70 -12.78
CA VAL A 35 3.11 17.94 -11.62
C VAL A 35 4.05 16.75 -11.39
N LYS A 36 5.31 17.07 -11.10
CA LYS A 36 6.37 16.14 -10.70
C LYS A 36 6.46 16.13 -9.17
N ASP A 37 5.80 15.16 -8.54
CA ASP A 37 5.98 14.71 -7.14
C ASP A 37 4.90 13.63 -6.81
N PRO A 38 4.87 12.48 -7.51
CA PRO A 38 3.89 11.44 -7.23
C PRO A 38 4.28 10.65 -5.99
N LYS A 39 3.31 10.40 -5.11
CA LYS A 39 3.47 9.56 -3.92
C LYS A 39 3.29 8.10 -4.32
N LYS A 40 4.29 7.25 -4.05
CA LYS A 40 4.18 5.81 -4.28
C LYS A 40 3.12 5.22 -3.34
N LEU A 41 2.10 4.60 -3.92
CA LEU A 41 1.14 3.78 -3.20
C LEU A 41 1.72 2.36 -3.12
N VAL A 42 1.98 1.92 -1.89
CA VAL A 42 2.33 0.53 -1.61
C VAL A 42 1.04 -0.12 -1.16
N THR A 43 0.38 -0.88 -2.04
CA THR A 43 -0.76 -1.69 -1.62
C THR A 43 -0.24 -2.74 -0.63
N ALA A 44 -0.48 -2.50 0.66
CA ALA A 44 -0.08 -3.41 1.71
C ALA A 44 -1.02 -4.61 1.66
N PHE A 45 -0.60 -5.66 0.95
CA PHE A 45 -1.30 -6.94 1.00
C PHE A 45 -1.25 -7.45 2.45
N ARG A 46 -2.39 -7.39 3.14
CA ARG A 46 -2.51 -7.77 4.56
C ARG A 46 -2.52 -9.29 4.65
N THR A 47 -1.38 -9.89 5.00
CA THR A 47 -1.26 -11.35 5.21
C THR A 47 -1.63 -11.80 6.63
N ASN A 48 -2.01 -10.87 7.50
CA ASN A 48 -2.30 -11.16 8.92
C ASN A 48 -3.66 -11.85 9.16
N SER A 49 -4.38 -12.26 8.11
CA SER A 49 -5.67 -12.95 8.21
C SER A 49 -5.63 -14.15 9.17
N TRP A 50 -4.59 -14.99 9.06
CA TRP A 50 -4.42 -16.17 9.93
C TRP A 50 -4.13 -15.79 11.39
N SER A 51 -3.29 -14.77 11.60
CA SER A 51 -2.94 -14.28 12.93
C SER A 51 -4.15 -13.67 13.65
N THR A 52 -4.96 -12.89 12.95
CA THR A 52 -6.19 -12.31 13.50
C THR A 52 -7.24 -13.39 13.80
N PHE A 53 -7.31 -14.45 13.00
CA PHE A 53 -8.19 -15.59 13.28
C PHE A 53 -7.79 -16.34 14.57
N LEU A 54 -6.50 -16.66 14.73
CA LEU A 54 -6.00 -17.31 15.95
C LEU A 54 -6.21 -16.43 17.19
N ASP A 55 -5.93 -15.13 17.08
CA ASP A 55 -6.15 -14.14 18.15
C ASP A 55 -7.64 -14.06 18.56
N GLY A 56 -8.56 -14.18 17.60
CA GLY A 56 -9.98 -14.27 17.87
C GLY A 56 -10.39 -15.58 18.57
N MET A 57 -9.75 -16.70 18.23
CA MET A 57 -10.04 -18.02 18.82
C MET A 57 -9.49 -18.12 20.25
N GLU A 58 -8.27 -17.63 20.50
CA GLU A 58 -7.65 -17.67 21.83
C GLU A 58 -8.39 -16.80 22.86
N ARG A 59 -8.92 -15.64 22.44
CA ARG A 59 -9.79 -14.82 23.30
C ARG A 59 -11.08 -15.54 23.69
N LYS A 60 -11.65 -16.35 22.79
CA LYS A 60 -12.86 -17.14 23.08
C LYS A 60 -12.58 -18.34 23.99
N VAL A 61 -11.44 -18.99 23.81
CA VAL A 61 -11.06 -20.19 24.59
C VAL A 61 -10.57 -19.82 25.99
N ASN A 62 -9.85 -18.72 26.17
CA ASN A 62 -9.33 -18.31 27.47
C ASN A 62 -9.50 -16.79 27.71
N PRO A 63 -10.71 -16.35 28.11
CA PRO A 63 -11.00 -14.93 28.31
C PRO A 63 -10.26 -14.32 29.52
N TYR A 64 -9.79 -15.14 30.47
CA TYR A 64 -9.10 -14.67 31.68
C TYR A 64 -7.62 -14.31 31.47
N LYS A 65 -7.03 -14.71 30.34
CA LYS A 65 -5.63 -14.41 29.98
C LYS A 65 -5.41 -12.95 29.53
N PHE A 66 -6.48 -12.27 29.09
CA PHE A 66 -6.43 -10.93 28.48
C PHE A 66 -7.04 -9.83 29.37
N LYS A 67 -7.30 -10.13 30.64
CA LYS A 67 -7.74 -9.17 31.65
C LYS A 67 -6.55 -8.74 32.51
#